data_AF-A0A2S5A0T3-F1
#
_entry.id   AF-A0A2S5A0T3-F1
#
_cell.length_a   1.000
_cell.length_b   1.000
_cell.length_c   1.000
_cell.angle_alpha   90.00
_cell.angle_beta   90.00
_cell.angle_gamma   90.00
#
_symmetry.space_group_name_H-M   'P 1'
#
loop_
_entity.id
_entity.type
_entity.pdbx_description
1 polymer ?
#
loop_
_entity_poly.entity_id
_entity_poly.type
_entity_poly.pdbx_seq_one_letter_code
_entity_poly.pdbx_strand_id
1 'polypeptide(L)'
;MKMTYLIIGAILAGGLIFYLTSCHHENVSKAAKQFIDLSQTYLNKATKTQTTTLPTADQVKFYLLTNNGVYVGQDIMQNFEDNSSEWAKLFEEANKVLTELRQTTTKYN
;
A
#
# COMPACT_ATOMS: atom_id res chain seq x y z
N MET A 1 -0.76 -10.80 -23.85
CA MET A 1 -0.90 -10.63 -22.39
C MET A 1 -0.35 -9.27 -22.01
N LYS A 2 -1.23 -8.28 -21.87
CA LYS A 2 -0.86 -6.94 -21.41
C LYS A 2 -0.84 -7.00 -19.89
N MET A 3 0.35 -7.17 -19.30
CA MET A 3 0.55 -6.92 -17.87
C MET A 3 0.18 -5.46 -17.64
N THR A 4 -1.03 -5.25 -17.14
CA THR A 4 -1.49 -3.96 -16.64
C THR A 4 -0.55 -3.57 -15.53
N TYR A 5 0.40 -2.69 -15.85
CA TYR A 5 1.22 -1.93 -14.93
C TYR A 5 0.31 -1.06 -14.05
N LEU A 6 -0.51 -1.68 -13.20
CA LEU A 6 -1.05 -1.08 -11.99
C LEU A 6 0.10 -1.05 -10.97
N ILE A 7 1.17 -0.36 -11.39
CA ILE A 7 2.03 0.38 -10.51
C ILE A 7 1.07 1.34 -9.82
N ILE A 8 0.56 0.94 -8.65
CA ILE A 8 -0.12 1.84 -7.72
C ILE A 8 0.99 2.70 -7.10
N GLY A 9 1.66 3.47 -7.96
CA GLY A 9 2.43 4.63 -7.61
C GLY A 9 1.45 5.79 -7.52
N ALA A 10 0.68 5.83 -6.45
CA ALA A 10 -0.07 7.01 -6.01
C ALA A 10 -0.80 6.70 -4.69
N ILE A 11 -0.07 6.57 -3.58
CA ILE A 11 -0.67 6.93 -2.29
C ILE A 11 -0.74 8.46 -2.30
N LEU A 12 -1.76 8.99 -2.97
CA LEU A 12 -2.20 10.36 -2.80
C LEU A 12 -2.82 10.45 -1.41
N ALA A 13 -1.96 10.83 -0.47
CA ALA A 13 -2.24 11.70 0.66
C ALA A 13 -3.73 11.84 1.03
N GLY A 14 -4.22 10.95 1.90
CA GLY A 14 -5.50 11.12 2.61
C GLY A 14 -6.78 10.99 1.76
N GLY A 15 -6.85 11.54 0.55
CA GLY A 15 -8.08 11.68 -0.22
C GLY A 15 -8.61 10.36 -0.79
N LEU A 16 -7.75 9.49 -1.29
CA LEU A 16 -8.21 8.24 -1.91
C LEU A 16 -8.61 7.20 -0.86
N ILE A 17 -7.86 7.06 0.24
CA ILE A 17 -8.28 6.19 1.35
C ILE A 17 -9.57 6.73 1.96
N PHE A 18 -9.68 8.04 2.20
CA PHE A 18 -10.91 8.64 2.73
C PHE A 18 -12.09 8.42 1.79
N TYR A 19 -11.91 8.57 0.47
CA TYR A 19 -12.93 8.31 -0.54
C TYR A 19 -13.35 6.83 -0.55
N LEU A 20 -12.40 5.91 -0.50
CA LEU A 20 -12.64 4.46 -0.50
C LEU A 20 -13.26 3.97 0.82
N THR A 21 -12.90 4.56 1.95
CA THR A 21 -13.52 4.29 3.26
C THR A 21 -14.90 4.92 3.40
N SER A 22 -15.18 6.02 2.68
CA SER A 22 -16.48 6.72 2.69
C SER A 22 -17.48 6.13 1.69
N CYS A 23 -17.01 5.38 0.69
CA CYS A 23 -17.86 4.71 -0.29
C CYS A 23 -18.31 3.33 0.22
N HIS A 24 -19.25 3.33 1.18
CA HIS A 24 -20.24 2.26 1.43
C HIS A 24 -19.78 0.79 1.58
N HIS A 25 -18.49 0.51 1.81
CA HIS A 25 -17.98 -0.86 1.96
C HIS A 25 -17.18 -1.00 3.26
N GLU A 26 -17.88 -1.46 4.32
CA GLU A 26 -17.31 -1.64 5.66
C GLU A 26 -16.05 -2.52 5.65
N ASN A 27 -15.99 -3.54 4.79
CA ASN A 27 -14.85 -4.45 4.69
C ASN A 27 -13.58 -3.74 4.19
N VAL A 28 -13.70 -2.89 3.16
CA VAL A 28 -12.59 -2.07 2.65
C VAL A 28 -12.13 -1.11 3.75
N SER A 29 -13.07 -0.47 4.45
CA SER A 29 -12.75 0.47 5.53
C SER A 29 -12.01 -0.22 6.68
N LYS A 30 -12.44 -1.41 7.08
CA LYS A 30 -11.78 -2.21 8.10
C LYS A 30 -10.37 -2.62 7.68
N ALA A 31 -10.20 -3.15 6.46
CA ALA A 31 -8.90 -3.54 5.93
C ALA A 31 -7.96 -2.32 5.83
N ALA A 32 -8.47 -1.17 5.38
CA ALA A 32 -7.69 0.05 5.26
C ALA A 32 -7.22 0.59 6.62
N LYS A 33 -8.08 0.56 7.64
CA LYS A 33 -7.69 0.92 9.02
C LYS A 33 -6.61 0.00 9.55
N GLN A 34 -6.78 -1.32 9.39
CA GLN A 34 -5.76 -2.31 9.79
C GLN A 34 -4.42 -2.06 9.10
N PHE A 35 -4.44 -1.77 7.80
CA PHE A 35 -3.24 -1.42 7.05
C PHE A 35 -2.56 -0.14 7.57
N ILE A 36 -3.34 0.91 7.87
CA ILE A 36 -2.80 2.17 8.41
C ILE A 36 -2.19 1.97 9.79
N ASP A 37 -2.90 1.28 10.69
CA ASP A 37 -2.42 1.00 12.04
C ASP A 37 -1.12 0.19 12.00
N LEU A 38 -1.05 -0.82 11.12
CA LEU A 38 0.18 -1.57 10.90
C LEU A 38 1.28 -0.67 10.33
N SER A 39 1.00 0.14 9.32
CA SER A 39 1.97 1.04 8.67
C SER A 39 2.69 1.96 9.66
N GLN A 40 2.00 2.42 10.70
CA GLN A 40 2.60 3.28 11.73
C GLN A 40 3.75 2.59 12.47
N THR A 41 3.66 1.27 12.67
CA THR A 41 4.72 0.47 13.32
C THR A 41 5.98 0.31 12.47
N TYR A 42 5.89 0.63 11.17
CA TYR A 42 7.01 0.56 10.21
C TYR A 42 7.69 1.91 9.97
N LEU A 43 7.19 3.00 10.54
CA LEU A 43 7.78 4.34 10.33
C LEU A 43 9.23 4.42 10.81
N ASN A 44 9.59 3.70 11.86
CA ASN A 44 10.97 3.64 12.37
C ASN A 44 11.94 2.87 11.45
N LYS A 45 11.42 2.02 10.55
CA LYS A 45 12.19 1.28 9.55
C LYS A 45 12.27 2.01 8.20
N ALA A 46 11.42 3.00 8.00
CA ALA A 46 11.35 3.78 6.79
C ALA A 46 12.34 4.96 6.83
N THR A 47 12.84 5.36 5.66
CA THR A 47 13.74 6.51 5.53
C THR A 47 12.97 7.73 5.05
N LYS A 48 13.20 8.90 5.65
CA LYS A 48 12.57 10.14 5.20
C LYS A 48 13.00 10.48 3.76
N THR A 49 12.05 10.82 2.90
CA THR A 49 12.31 11.18 1.50
C THR A 49 11.56 12.45 1.11
N GLN A 50 12.09 13.15 0.12
CA GLN A 50 11.43 14.29 -0.53
C GLN A 50 10.94 13.94 -1.95
N THR A 51 11.24 12.72 -2.42
CA THR A 51 10.89 12.28 -3.78
C THR A 51 10.19 10.92 -3.75
N THR A 52 9.20 10.78 -4.64
CA THR A 52 8.43 9.55 -4.85
C THR A 52 8.78 8.97 -6.22
N THR A 53 9.98 8.42 -6.32
CA THR A 53 10.44 7.76 -7.55
C THR A 53 9.72 6.44 -7.76
N LEU A 54 9.45 6.10 -9.02
CA LEU A 54 8.88 4.79 -9.33
C LEU A 54 9.81 3.67 -8.82
N PRO A 55 9.26 2.52 -8.39
CA PRO A 55 10.08 1.35 -8.14
C PRO A 55 10.77 0.91 -9.43
N THR A 56 12.01 0.45 -9.32
CA THR A 56 12.69 -0.24 -10.43
C THR A 56 12.13 -1.66 -10.59
N ALA A 57 12.57 -2.40 -11.61
CA ALA A 57 12.24 -3.81 -11.74
C ALA A 57 12.56 -4.57 -10.43
N ASP A 58 11.68 -5.51 -10.07
CA ASP A 58 11.78 -6.36 -8.88
C ASP A 58 11.90 -5.61 -7.54
N GLN A 59 11.41 -4.38 -7.49
CA GLN A 59 11.40 -3.58 -6.27
C GLN A 59 9.98 -3.25 -5.83
N VAL A 60 9.75 -3.30 -4.51
CA VAL A 60 8.55 -2.80 -3.87
C VAL A 60 8.93 -1.58 -3.04
N LYS A 61 8.16 -0.49 -3.17
CA LYS A 61 8.31 0.73 -2.37
C LYS A 61 7.01 1.06 -1.65
N PHE A 62 7.10 1.31 -0.35
CA PHE A 62 6.03 1.79 0.50
C PHE A 62 6.27 3.25 0.84
N TYR A 63 5.42 4.13 0.32
CA TYR A 63 5.46 5.55 0.67
C TYR A 63 4.48 5.84 1.81
N LEU A 64 5.00 6.17 2.98
CA LEU A 64 4.24 6.49 4.18
C LEU A 64 4.17 8.01 4.33
N LEU A 65 2.97 8.56 4.18
CA LEU A 65 2.74 9.99 4.30
C LEU A 65 2.30 10.35 5.72
N THR A 66 3.02 11.26 6.36
CA THR A 66 2.73 11.70 7.72
C THR A 66 2.76 13.23 7.79
N ASN A 67 2.25 13.80 8.88
CA ASN A 67 2.36 15.24 9.14
C ASN A 67 3.82 15.71 9.25
N ASN A 68 4.76 14.80 9.53
CA ASN A 68 6.19 15.10 9.66
C ASN A 68 6.98 14.93 8.36
N GLY A 69 6.31 14.56 7.27
CA GLY A 69 6.87 14.36 5.94
C GLY A 69 6.60 12.97 5.36
N VAL A 70 7.26 12.68 4.25
CA VAL A 70 7.15 11.42 3.52
C VAL A 70 8.28 10.50 3.92
N TYR A 71 7.96 9.23 4.14
CA TYR A 71 8.92 8.18 4.44
C TYR A 71 8.80 7.07 3.40
N VAL A 72 9.91 6.42 3.08
CA VAL A 72 9.96 5.30 2.14
C VAL A 72 10.54 4.07 2.81
N GLY A 73 9.75 3.00 2.82
CA GLY A 73 10.23 1.63 3.02
C GLY A 73 10.41 0.98 1.66
N GLN A 74 11.45 0.19 1.47
CA GLN A 74 11.65 -0.52 0.22
C GLN A 74 12.33 -1.86 0.43
N ASP A 75 12.03 -2.80 -0.44
CA ASP A 75 12.67 -4.10 -0.48
C ASP A 75 12.56 -4.69 -1.91
N ILE A 76 13.26 -5.78 -2.17
CA ILE A 76 13.18 -6.51 -3.44
C ILE A 76 12.04 -7.53 -3.39
N MET A 77 11.39 -7.77 -4.54
CA MET A 77 10.24 -8.67 -4.66
C MET A 77 10.56 -10.08 -4.14
N GLN A 78 11.76 -10.59 -4.45
CA GLN A 78 12.22 -11.90 -4.01
C GLN A 78 12.12 -12.09 -2.48
N ASN A 79 12.42 -11.04 -1.69
CA ASN A 79 12.35 -11.14 -0.23
C ASN A 79 10.91 -11.30 0.28
N PHE A 80 9.91 -10.81 -0.48
CA PHE A 80 8.50 -11.07 -0.17
C PHE A 80 8.11 -12.50 -0.53
N GLU A 81 8.59 -13.02 -1.67
CA GLU A 81 8.33 -14.39 -2.11
C GLU A 81 8.92 -15.43 -1.14
N ASP A 82 10.13 -15.17 -0.65
CA ASP A 82 10.85 -16.03 0.29
C ASP A 82 10.47 -15.78 1.77
N ASN A 83 9.52 -14.88 2.03
CA ASN A 83 9.09 -14.45 3.39
C ASN A 83 10.23 -13.93 4.30
N SER A 84 11.33 -13.47 3.72
CA SER A 84 12.48 -12.91 4.43
C SER A 84 12.37 -11.40 4.64
N SER A 85 11.47 -10.73 3.89
CA SER A 85 11.27 -9.29 3.99
C SER A 85 10.68 -8.89 5.33
N GLU A 86 11.29 -7.91 5.98
CA GLU A 86 10.69 -7.28 7.15
C GLU A 86 9.34 -6.65 6.83
N TRP A 87 9.10 -6.26 5.57
CA TRP A 87 7.90 -5.60 5.08
C TRP A 87 6.80 -6.56 4.64
N ALA A 88 7.02 -7.88 4.75
CA ALA A 88 6.09 -8.91 4.25
C ALA A 88 4.66 -8.73 4.79
N LYS A 89 4.51 -8.52 6.11
CA LYS A 89 3.19 -8.29 6.72
C LYS A 89 2.49 -7.04 6.18
N LEU A 90 3.25 -5.96 5.95
CA LEU A 90 2.71 -4.73 5.41
C LEU A 90 2.24 -4.93 3.95
N PHE A 91 3.00 -5.70 3.18
CA PHE A 91 2.65 -6.09 1.82
C PHE A 91 1.37 -6.92 1.76
N GLU A 92 1.23 -7.91 2.65
CA GLU A 92 0.02 -8.74 2.75
C GLU A 92 -1.23 -7.91 3.08
N GLU A 93 -1.15 -7.02 4.08
CA GLU A 93 -2.28 -6.16 4.44
C GLU A 93 -2.65 -5.18 3.32
N ALA A 94 -1.67 -4.63 2.61
CA ALA A 94 -1.93 -3.82 1.41
C ALA A 94 -2.70 -4.63 0.34
N ASN A 95 -2.31 -5.89 0.11
CA ASN A 95 -2.98 -6.77 -0.84
C ASN A 95 -4.41 -7.13 -0.40
N LYS A 96 -4.68 -7.25 0.90
CA LYS A 96 -6.06 -7.43 1.42
C LYS A 96 -6.93 -6.22 1.08
N VAL A 97 -6.43 -5.01 1.32
CA VAL A 97 -7.15 -3.77 0.94
C VAL A 97 -7.46 -3.76 -0.56
N LEU A 98 -6.48 -4.08 -1.40
CA LEU A 98 -6.68 -4.15 -2.86
C LEU A 98 -7.69 -5.23 -3.26
N THR A 99 -7.69 -6.37 -2.56
CA THR A 99 -8.63 -7.47 -2.81
C THR A 99 -10.06 -7.04 -2.51
N GLU A 100 -10.29 -6.45 -1.34
CA GLU A 100 -11.60 -5.91 -0.98
C GLU A 100 -12.06 -4.86 -2.00
N LEU A 101 -11.17 -3.94 -2.42
CA LEU A 101 -11.46 -2.94 -3.45
C LEU A 101 -11.83 -3.52 -4.82
N ARG A 102 -11.22 -4.64 -5.22
CA ARG A 102 -11.61 -5.33 -6.46
C ARG A 102 -13.00 -5.95 -6.34
N GLN A 103 -13.35 -6.47 -5.17
CA GLN A 103 -14.68 -7.05 -4.94
C GLN A 103 -15.80 -6.00 -5.01
N THR A 104 -15.54 -4.77 -4.54
CA THR A 104 -16.54 -3.69 -4.61
C THR A 104 -16.80 -3.21 -6.05
N THR A 105 -15.78 -3.21 -6.90
CA THR A 105 -15.89 -2.80 -8.31
C THR A 105 -16.49 -3.90 -9.20
N THR A 106 -16.37 -5.18 -8.83
CA THR A 106 -16.92 -6.31 -9.60
C THR A 106 -18.42 -6.49 -9.41
N LYS A 107 -19.01 -5.99 -8.30
CA LYS A 107 -20.45 -6.09 -8.01
C LYS A 107 -21.37 -5.22 -8.90
N TYR A 108 -20.80 -4.40 -9.79
CA TYR A 108 -21.53 -3.48 -10.68
C TYR A 108 -21.45 -3.87 -12.17
N ASN A 109 -21.16 -5.13 -12.51
CA ASN A 109 -21.27 -5.67 -13.87
C ASN A 109 -22.31 -6.78 -13.94
#